data_AF-A0A1F9QR76-F1
#
_entry.id   AF-A0A1F9QR76-F1
#
_cell.length_a   1.000
_cell.length_b   1.000
_cell.length_c   1.000
_cell.angle_alpha   90.00
_cell.angle_beta   90.00
_cell.angle_gamma   90.00
#
_symmetry.space_group_name_H-M   'P 1'
#
loop_
_entity.id
_entity.type
_entity.pdbx_description
1 polymer ?
#
loop_
_entity_poly.entity_id
_entity_poly.type
_entity_poly.pdbx_seq_one_letter_code
_entity_poly.pdbx_strand_id
1 'polypeptide(L)'
;MYRSEKFNPTLFGKMFHLGEKLSSGNRWLKLAEVLPWEKLDAGYGRYFSTGYGRPAKDSRLVCGLLMAKQLKSLSDEDAVAEFMENPYIQAFCGQEYFALEDVINPGILSERRKRLGPEFLALLDAELSAALKANRDLKFRVSRGAAREAGFWASLLDKVCSVFGK
;
A
#
# COMPACT_ATOMS: atom_id res chain seq x y z
N MET A 1 -23.37 8.78 -36.56
CA MET A 1 -22.45 9.30 -35.53
C MET A 1 -23.26 9.48 -34.25
N TYR A 2 -22.95 8.73 -33.19
CA TYR A 2 -23.71 8.82 -31.94
C TYR A 2 -23.06 9.85 -31.00
N ARG A 3 -23.84 10.85 -30.57
CA ARG A 3 -23.48 11.84 -29.54
C ARG A 3 -24.49 11.70 -28.41
N SER A 4 -24.13 11.01 -27.32
CA SER A 4 -24.95 11.03 -26.11
C SER A 4 -24.61 12.26 -25.28
N GLU A 5 -25.58 13.14 -25.09
CA GLU A 5 -25.58 14.09 -24.00
C GLU A 5 -25.68 13.29 -22.69
N LYS A 6 -24.55 13.10 -22.01
CA LYS A 6 -24.54 12.47 -20.69
C LYS A 6 -25.09 13.49 -19.70
N PHE A 7 -26.40 13.44 -19.46
CA PHE A 7 -26.96 13.82 -18.17
C PHE A 7 -26.12 13.12 -17.10
N ASN A 8 -25.36 13.88 -16.32
CA ASN A 8 -24.56 13.37 -15.22
C ASN A 8 -25.49 13.44 -14.00
N PRO A 9 -26.25 12.37 -13.67
CA PRO A 9 -27.13 12.40 -12.51
C PRO A 9 -26.30 12.75 -11.28
N THR A 10 -26.81 13.63 -10.43
CA THR A 10 -26.20 13.98 -9.14
C THR A 10 -25.82 12.70 -8.39
N LEU A 11 -24.52 12.42 -8.33
CA LEU A 11 -24.01 11.06 -8.18
C LEU A 11 -24.54 10.34 -6.93
N PHE A 12 -24.80 11.05 -5.82
CA PHE A 12 -25.48 10.48 -4.65
C PHE A 12 -26.20 11.57 -3.83
N GLY A 13 -27.32 12.10 -4.33
CA GLY A 13 -28.10 13.10 -3.58
C GLY A 13 -28.77 12.59 -2.29
N LYS A 14 -28.89 11.27 -2.09
CA LYS A 14 -29.72 10.66 -1.03
C LYS A 14 -29.27 9.26 -0.52
N MET A 15 -28.00 8.86 -0.70
CA MET A 15 -27.54 7.48 -0.37
C MET A 15 -26.46 7.38 0.71
N PHE A 16 -26.04 8.47 1.35
CA PHE A 16 -24.94 8.42 2.34
C PHE A 16 -25.40 8.14 3.78
N HIS A 17 -26.66 7.74 4.01
CA HIS A 17 -27.23 7.63 5.37
C HIS A 17 -27.07 6.26 6.03
N LEU A 18 -26.58 5.24 5.34
CA LEU A 18 -26.28 3.95 5.95
C LEU A 18 -24.85 3.56 5.65
N GLY A 19 -24.02 3.53 6.70
CA GLY A 19 -22.69 2.96 6.65
C GLY A 19 -22.77 1.48 6.26
N GLU A 20 -22.65 1.21 4.97
CA GLU A 20 -22.40 -0.13 4.48
C GLU A 20 -21.00 -0.56 4.92
N LYS A 21 -20.92 -1.77 5.48
CA LYS A 21 -19.64 -2.39 5.83
C LYS A 21 -18.86 -2.65 4.55
N LEU A 22 -17.55 -2.43 4.58
CA LEU A 22 -16.68 -2.86 3.48
C LEU A 22 -16.82 -4.38 3.28
N SER A 23 -16.83 -4.82 2.02
CA SER A 23 -16.93 -6.24 1.69
C SER A 23 -15.69 -6.98 2.20
N SER A 24 -15.87 -7.90 3.16
CA SER A 24 -14.80 -8.78 3.67
C SER A 24 -14.20 -9.68 2.59
N GLY A 25 -14.91 -9.88 1.48
CA GLY A 25 -14.41 -10.59 0.31
C GLY A 25 -13.34 -9.83 -0.48
N ASN A 26 -13.11 -8.55 -0.19
CA ASN A 26 -12.17 -7.72 -0.94
C ASN A 26 -10.73 -8.18 -0.75
N ARG A 27 -9.97 -8.22 -1.86
CA ARG A 27 -8.57 -8.65 -1.89
C ARG A 27 -7.66 -7.86 -0.95
N TRP A 28 -7.93 -6.57 -0.73
CA TRP A 28 -7.11 -5.73 0.16
C TRP A 28 -7.34 -6.09 1.62
N LEU A 29 -8.59 -6.35 2.02
CA LEU A 29 -8.90 -6.75 3.39
C LEU A 29 -8.37 -8.15 3.68
N LYS A 30 -8.56 -9.10 2.75
CA LYS A 30 -7.95 -10.44 2.87
C LYS A 30 -6.43 -10.39 2.94
N LEU A 31 -5.79 -9.51 2.16
CA LEU A 31 -4.35 -9.31 2.26
C LEU A 31 -3.96 -8.75 3.64
N ALA A 32 -4.74 -7.82 4.18
CA ALA A 32 -4.53 -7.28 5.51
C ALA A 32 -4.60 -8.37 6.60
N GLU A 33 -5.51 -9.33 6.48
CA GLU A 33 -5.66 -10.42 7.46
C GLU A 33 -4.46 -11.38 7.49
N VAL A 34 -3.80 -11.58 6.34
CA VAL A 34 -2.70 -12.54 6.18
C VAL A 34 -1.35 -11.94 6.58
N LEU A 35 -1.18 -10.63 6.46
CA LEU A 35 0.12 -9.99 6.67
C LEU A 35 0.52 -9.98 8.16
N PRO A 36 1.80 -10.24 8.47
CA PRO A 36 2.30 -10.25 9.84
C PRO A 36 2.58 -8.82 10.33
N TRP A 37 1.53 -8.03 10.57
CA TRP A 37 1.64 -6.62 10.96
C TRP A 37 2.50 -6.38 12.20
N GLU A 38 2.39 -7.25 13.22
CA GLU A 38 3.23 -7.15 14.44
C GLU A 38 4.73 -7.25 14.14
N LYS A 39 5.11 -8.13 13.21
CA LYS A 39 6.50 -8.28 12.77
C LYS A 39 6.98 -7.05 12.01
N LEU A 40 6.12 -6.50 11.14
CA LEU A 40 6.40 -5.30 10.36
C LEU A 40 6.52 -4.07 11.27
N ASP A 41 5.65 -3.93 12.27
CA ASP A 41 5.67 -2.85 13.24
C ASP A 41 6.94 -2.90 14.12
N ALA A 42 7.28 -4.08 14.64
CA ALA A 42 8.51 -4.29 15.40
C ALA A 42 9.78 -4.00 14.57
N GLY A 43 9.75 -4.31 13.27
CA GLY A 43 10.83 -3.95 12.34
C GLY A 43 10.89 -2.44 12.08
N TYR A 44 9.74 -1.80 11.90
CA TYR A 44 9.60 -0.38 11.62
C TYR A 44 10.07 0.48 12.80
N GLY A 45 9.66 0.13 14.02
CA GLY A 45 10.00 0.86 15.24
C GLY A 45 11.50 1.01 15.49
N ARG A 46 12.34 0.08 15.00
CA ARG A 46 13.81 0.12 15.15
C ARG A 46 14.46 1.35 14.50
N TYR A 47 13.79 1.98 13.53
CA TYR A 47 14.29 3.16 12.81
C TYR A 47 13.88 4.48 13.47
N PHE A 48 13.22 4.43 14.63
CA PHE A 48 12.72 5.59 15.36
C PHE A 48 13.13 5.54 16.82
N SER A 49 13.47 6.69 17.38
CA SER A 49 13.82 6.86 18.78
C SER A 49 12.58 6.79 19.66
N THR A 50 12.65 6.01 20.74
CA THR A 50 11.61 5.99 21.77
C THR A 50 11.66 7.27 22.61
N GLY A 51 10.56 8.01 22.68
CA GLY A 51 10.38 9.13 23.61
C GLY A 51 11.01 10.48 23.22
N TYR A 52 11.67 10.58 22.06
CA TYR A 52 12.27 11.83 21.58
C TYR A 52 11.97 12.10 20.10
N GLY A 53 11.71 13.37 19.78
CA GLY A 53 11.46 13.85 18.42
C GLY A 53 9.99 13.88 18.00
N ARG A 54 9.74 14.20 16.73
CA ARG A 54 8.40 14.19 16.13
C ARG A 54 7.93 12.73 16.03
N PRO A 55 6.71 12.39 16.50
CA PRO A 55 6.16 11.05 16.37
C PRO A 55 6.23 10.53 14.93
N ALA A 56 6.62 9.27 14.78
CA ALA A 56 6.56 8.60 13.50
C ALA A 56 5.10 8.51 13.03
N LYS A 57 4.91 8.32 11.73
CA LYS A 57 3.59 7.94 11.21
C LYS A 57 3.37 6.47 11.54
N ASP A 58 2.11 6.06 11.63
CA ASP A 58 1.73 4.67 11.85
C ASP A 58 2.46 3.74 10.86
N SER A 59 3.05 2.67 11.39
CA SER A 59 3.79 1.68 10.62
C SER A 59 2.88 1.02 9.59
N ARG A 60 1.62 0.74 9.95
CA ARG A 60 0.65 0.10 9.08
C ARG A 60 0.27 0.99 7.90
N LEU A 61 0.14 2.29 8.14
CA LEU A 61 -0.11 3.28 7.09
C LEU A 61 1.04 3.32 6.09
N VAL A 62 2.28 3.44 6.57
CA VAL A 62 3.46 3.55 5.70
C VAL A 62 3.72 2.25 4.95
N CYS A 63 3.70 1.11 5.64
CA CYS A 63 3.91 -0.20 5.03
C CYS A 63 2.81 -0.51 4.02
N GLY A 64 1.54 -0.30 4.39
CA GLY A 64 0.41 -0.52 3.51
C GLY A 64 0.51 0.30 2.22
N LEU A 65 0.88 1.58 2.31
CA LEU A 65 1.06 2.42 1.12
C LEU A 65 2.23 1.98 0.24
N LEU A 66 3.37 1.60 0.83
CA LEU A 66 4.52 1.08 0.08
C LEU A 66 4.17 -0.22 -0.66
N MET A 67 3.42 -1.12 -0.01
CA MET A 67 2.93 -2.35 -0.61
C MET A 67 1.90 -2.07 -1.70
N ALA A 68 0.96 -1.15 -1.47
CA ALA A 68 -0.04 -0.77 -2.46
C ALA A 68 0.59 -0.16 -3.71
N LYS A 69 1.59 0.71 -3.51
CA LYS A 69 2.44 1.26 -4.56
C LYS A 69 3.09 0.16 -5.39
N GLN A 70 3.72 -0.84 -4.75
CA GLN A 70 4.38 -1.94 -5.43
C GLN A 70 3.41 -2.85 -6.19
N LEU A 71 2.27 -3.20 -5.57
CA LEU A 71 1.27 -4.09 -6.17
C LEU A 71 0.61 -3.49 -7.42
N LYS A 72 0.41 -2.17 -7.42
CA LYS A 72 -0.20 -1.43 -8.53
C LYS A 72 0.80 -0.72 -9.45
N SER A 73 2.10 -0.84 -9.17
CA SER A 73 3.18 -0.14 -9.90
C SER A 73 2.96 1.38 -10.01
N LEU A 74 2.64 2.04 -8.88
CA LEU A 74 2.30 3.47 -8.83
C LEU A 74 3.52 4.36 -8.53
N SER A 75 3.40 5.65 -8.86
CA SER A 75 4.29 6.70 -8.30
C SER A 75 3.97 6.95 -6.80
N ASP A 76 4.78 7.75 -6.11
CA ASP A 76 4.47 8.12 -4.71
C ASP A 76 3.17 8.98 -4.67
N GLU A 77 3.01 9.87 -5.65
CA GLU A 77 1.85 10.75 -5.81
C GLU A 77 0.58 9.96 -6.13
N ASP A 78 0.65 9.04 -7.09
CA ASP A 78 -0.50 8.21 -7.49
C ASP A 78 -0.90 7.24 -6.37
N ALA A 79 0.06 6.75 -5.57
CA ALA A 79 -0.25 5.90 -4.43
C ALA A 79 -1.04 6.63 -3.35
N VAL A 80 -0.70 7.90 -3.08
CA VAL A 80 -1.46 8.74 -2.15
C VAL A 80 -2.82 9.12 -2.73
N ALA A 81 -2.89 9.49 -4.01
CA ALA A 81 -4.16 9.79 -4.66
C ALA A 81 -5.12 8.60 -4.59
N GLU A 82 -4.66 7.41 -4.98
CA GLU A 82 -5.44 6.18 -4.91
C GLU A 82 -5.87 5.84 -3.48
N PHE A 83 -5.00 6.06 -2.48
CA PHE A 83 -5.35 5.88 -1.08
C PHE A 83 -6.49 6.84 -0.66
N MET A 84 -6.45 8.10 -1.07
CA MET A 84 -7.51 9.06 -0.73
C MET A 84 -8.83 8.72 -1.42
N GLU A 85 -8.78 8.15 -2.63
CA GLU A 85 -9.97 7.79 -3.41
C GLU A 85 -10.59 6.44 -3.00
N ASN A 86 -9.81 5.51 -2.43
CA ASN A 86 -10.22 4.11 -2.26
C ASN A 86 -10.36 3.69 -0.79
N PRO A 87 -11.58 3.46 -0.28
CA PRO A 87 -11.80 3.10 1.11
C PRO A 87 -11.19 1.74 1.51
N TYR A 88 -11.05 0.80 0.56
CA TYR A 88 -10.42 -0.49 0.83
C TYR A 88 -8.91 -0.36 1.07
N ILE A 89 -8.26 0.58 0.38
CA ILE A 89 -6.82 0.84 0.56
C ILE A 89 -6.60 1.59 1.87
N GLN A 90 -7.49 2.52 2.24
CA GLN A 90 -7.44 3.15 3.56
C GLN A 90 -7.58 2.14 4.70
N ALA A 91 -8.55 1.23 4.61
CA ALA A 91 -8.74 0.17 5.59
C ALA A 91 -7.56 -0.82 5.64
N PHE A 92 -6.99 -1.18 4.49
CA PHE A 92 -5.76 -1.99 4.42
C PHE A 92 -4.61 -1.33 5.19
N CYS A 93 -4.45 -0.02 5.00
CA CYS A 93 -3.45 0.82 5.67
C CYS A 93 -3.81 1.16 7.13
N GLY A 94 -4.86 0.59 7.70
CA GLY A 94 -5.19 0.71 9.13
C GLY A 94 -6.13 1.86 9.50
N GLN A 95 -6.76 2.53 8.54
CA GLN A 95 -7.78 3.54 8.86
C GLN A 95 -9.10 2.87 9.27
N GLU A 96 -9.65 3.29 10.41
CA GLU A 96 -10.95 2.81 10.91
C GLU A 96 -12.13 3.49 10.21
N TYR A 97 -11.93 4.74 9.78
CA TYR A 97 -12.92 5.56 9.11
C TYR A 97 -12.38 6.05 7.78
N PHE A 98 -13.29 6.30 6.82
CA PHE A 98 -12.91 6.88 5.54
C PHE A 98 -12.50 8.34 5.75
N ALA A 99 -11.21 8.61 5.56
CA ALA A 99 -10.64 9.93 5.63
C ALA A 99 -10.79 10.63 4.29
N LEU A 100 -11.40 11.81 4.32
CA LEU A 100 -11.68 12.61 3.12
C LEU A 100 -10.50 13.49 2.72
N GLU A 101 -9.68 13.96 3.67
CA GLU A 101 -8.58 14.90 3.42
C GLU A 101 -7.37 14.64 4.37
N ASP A 102 -6.16 15.01 3.91
CA ASP A 102 -4.95 15.24 4.72
C ASP A 102 -4.35 14.10 5.58
N VAL A 103 -4.49 12.83 5.17
CA VAL A 103 -3.87 11.71 5.91
C VAL A 103 -2.34 11.65 5.74
N ILE A 104 -1.88 11.76 4.49
CA ILE A 104 -0.47 11.60 4.13
C ILE A 104 -0.10 12.47 2.92
N ASN A 105 1.12 13.03 2.93
CA ASN A 105 1.70 13.74 1.79
C ASN A 105 2.61 12.78 1.01
N PRO A 106 2.63 12.82 -0.35
CA PRO A 106 3.50 11.98 -1.18
C PRO A 106 4.98 11.97 -0.76
N GLY A 107 5.52 13.13 -0.35
CA GLY A 107 6.92 13.26 0.07
C GLY A 107 7.29 12.39 1.28
N ILE A 108 6.31 12.02 2.12
CA ILE A 108 6.53 11.13 3.27
C ILE A 108 6.96 9.74 2.79
N LEU A 109 6.42 9.23 1.68
CA LEU A 109 6.80 7.90 1.18
C LEU A 109 8.27 7.88 0.74
N SER A 110 8.72 8.91 0.04
CA SER A 110 10.13 9.10 -0.33
C SER A 110 11.05 9.24 0.89
N GLU A 111 10.68 10.05 1.89
CA GLU A 111 11.44 10.19 3.13
C GLU A 111 11.54 8.86 3.89
N ARG A 112 10.42 8.15 4.01
CA ARG A 112 10.35 6.86 4.73
C ARG A 112 11.13 5.78 4.03
N ARG A 113 11.09 5.69 2.69
CA ARG A 113 11.94 4.75 1.93
C ARG A 113 13.42 4.95 2.23
N LYS A 114 13.88 6.21 2.25
CA LYS A 114 15.28 6.54 2.58
C LYS A 114 15.64 6.19 4.02
N ARG A 115 14.74 6.47 4.97
CA ARG A 115 14.98 6.26 6.41
C ARG A 115 14.97 4.78 6.82
N LEU A 116 14.02 4.01 6.29
CA LEU A 116 13.87 2.57 6.58
C LEU A 116 14.99 1.74 5.96
N GLY A 117 15.59 2.23 4.87
CA GLY A 117 16.72 1.59 4.24
C GLY A 117 16.37 0.28 3.52
N PRO A 118 17.36 -0.33 2.85
CA PRO A 118 17.13 -1.50 1.99
C PRO A 118 16.76 -2.77 2.78
N GLU A 119 17.26 -2.91 4.01
CA GLU A 119 17.00 -4.11 4.83
C GLU A 119 15.52 -4.25 5.20
N PHE A 120 14.91 -3.17 5.69
CA PHE A 120 13.48 -3.18 6.03
C PHE A 120 12.60 -3.36 4.79
N LEU A 121 12.95 -2.70 3.69
CA LEU A 121 12.19 -2.82 2.45
C LEU A 121 12.27 -4.23 1.86
N ALA A 122 13.43 -4.89 1.96
CA ALA A 122 13.56 -6.31 1.59
C ALA A 122 12.73 -7.23 2.49
N LEU A 123 12.62 -6.93 3.79
CA LEU A 123 11.72 -7.65 4.70
C LEU A 123 10.26 -7.44 4.29
N LEU A 124 9.85 -6.20 3.99
CA LEU A 124 8.50 -5.89 3.53
C LEU A 124 8.14 -6.67 2.25
N ASP A 125 9.07 -6.69 1.28
CA ASP A 125 8.93 -7.43 0.03
C ASP A 125 8.82 -8.95 0.25
N ALA A 126 9.66 -9.49 1.15
CA ALA A 126 9.66 -10.90 1.47
C ALA A 126 8.30 -11.33 2.06
N GLU A 127 7.78 -10.59 3.05
CA GLU A 127 6.49 -10.87 3.67
C GLU A 127 5.32 -10.71 2.69
N LEU A 128 5.34 -9.66 1.85
CA LEU A 128 4.33 -9.48 0.80
C LEU A 128 4.32 -10.65 -0.17
N SER A 129 5.50 -11.05 -0.66
CA SER A 129 5.62 -12.14 -1.62
C SER A 129 5.20 -13.49 -1.01
N ALA A 130 5.52 -13.73 0.27
CA ALA A 130 5.09 -14.92 0.99
C ALA A 130 3.56 -14.97 1.14
N ALA A 131 2.95 -13.85 1.55
CA ALA A 131 1.50 -13.73 1.69
C ALA A 131 0.76 -14.00 0.37
N LEU A 132 1.25 -13.44 -0.75
CA LEU A 132 0.66 -13.65 -2.07
C LEU A 132 0.84 -15.09 -2.58
N LYS A 133 2.00 -15.72 -2.31
CA LYS A 133 2.26 -17.12 -2.69
C LYS A 133 1.36 -18.09 -1.94
N ALA A 134 1.12 -17.84 -0.66
CA ALA A 134 0.21 -18.62 0.18
C ALA A 134 -1.26 -18.44 -0.24
N ASN A 135 -1.62 -17.26 -0.76
CA ASN A 135 -3.01 -16.90 -1.09
C ASN A 135 -3.14 -16.56 -2.58
N ARG A 136 -3.02 -17.58 -3.44
CA ARG A 136 -3.10 -17.45 -4.91
C ARG A 136 -4.44 -16.88 -5.42
N ASP A 137 -5.46 -16.92 -4.57
CA ASP A 137 -6.80 -16.43 -4.85
C ASP A 137 -6.85 -14.90 -4.93
N LEU A 138 -5.86 -14.22 -4.32
CA LEU A 138 -5.74 -12.78 -4.31
C LEU A 138 -5.23 -12.29 -5.68
N LYS A 139 -6.18 -12.00 -6.57
CA LYS A 139 -5.89 -11.47 -7.92
C LYS A 139 -5.47 -10.01 -7.87
N PHE A 140 -4.22 -9.75 -7.50
CA PHE A 140 -3.56 -8.49 -7.81
C PHE A 140 -2.99 -8.59 -9.23
N ARG A 141 -3.60 -7.90 -10.20
CA ARG A 141 -2.98 -7.71 -11.52
C ARG A 141 -1.83 -6.73 -11.31
N VAL A 142 -0.63 -7.25 -11.10
CA VAL A 142 0.57 -6.41 -11.17
C VAL A 142 0.64 -5.89 -12.60
N SER A 143 0.38 -4.60 -12.80
CA SER A 143 0.69 -3.94 -14.06
C SER A 143 2.21 -3.99 -14.20
N ARG A 144 2.72 -4.86 -15.07
CA ARG A 144 4.09 -4.74 -15.56
C ARG A 144 4.14 -3.49 -16.45
N GLY A 145 4.30 -2.32 -15.84
CA GLY A 145 4.20 -1.05 -16.54
C GLY A 145 4.72 0.11 -15.74
N ALA A 146 6.04 0.24 -15.65
CA ALA A 146 6.82 1.49 -15.70
C ALA A 146 8.29 1.17 -15.38
N ALA A 147 9.01 0.69 -16.39
CA ALA A 147 10.46 0.54 -16.36
C ALA A 147 11.12 1.93 -16.24
N ARG A 148 11.33 2.41 -15.01
CA ARG A 148 12.29 3.51 -14.74
C ARG A 148 12.87 3.51 -13.31
N GLU A 149 12.16 3.00 -12.30
CA GLU A 149 12.74 2.70 -10.97
C GLU A 149 13.22 1.23 -10.82
N ALA A 150 12.95 0.40 -11.83
CA ALA A 150 13.21 -1.04 -11.83
C ALA A 150 14.71 -1.43 -11.74
N GLY A 151 15.64 -0.51 -12.02
CA GLY A 151 17.07 -0.84 -11.97
C GLY A 151 17.58 -1.13 -10.55
N PHE A 152 17.04 -0.44 -9.54
CA PHE A 152 17.50 -0.59 -8.16
C PHE A 152 16.94 -1.87 -7.51
N TRP A 153 15.64 -2.12 -7.69
CA TRP A 153 14.97 -3.29 -7.11
C TRP A 153 15.18 -4.59 -7.89
N ALA A 154 15.32 -4.55 -9.23
CA ALA A 154 15.64 -5.75 -10.00
C ALA A 154 17.06 -6.25 -9.68
N SER A 155 18.04 -5.36 -9.53
CA SER A 155 19.41 -5.68 -9.09
C SER A 155 19.42 -6.34 -7.70
N LEU A 156 18.55 -5.87 -6.79
CA LEU A 156 18.49 -6.37 -5.43
C LEU A 156 17.79 -7.74 -5.35
N LEU A 157 16.71 -7.92 -6.12
CA LEU A 157 16.00 -9.20 -6.24
C LEU A 157 16.84 -10.27 -6.95
N ASP A 158 17.62 -9.90 -7.97
CA ASP A 158 18.49 -10.84 -8.68
C ASP A 158 19.69 -11.29 -7.82
N LYS A 159 20.20 -10.39 -6.97
CA LYS A 159 21.22 -10.73 -5.95
C LYS A 159 20.67 -11.63 -4.84
N VAL A 160 19.44 -11.40 -4.38
CA VAL A 160 18.82 -12.27 -3.35
C VAL A 160 18.48 -13.66 -3.93
N CYS A 161 17.98 -13.74 -5.16
CA CYS A 161 17.71 -15.02 -5.82
C CYS A 161 18.99 -15.81 -6.17
N SER A 162 20.09 -15.14 -6.52
CA SER A 162 21.38 -15.80 -6.81
C SER A 162 22.14 -16.27 -5.56
N VAL A 163 21.90 -15.64 -4.40
CA VAL A 163 22.50 -16.07 -3.12
C VAL A 163 21.77 -17.29 -2.53
N PHE A 164 20.48 -17.48 -2.84
CA PHE A 164 19.71 -18.67 -2.41
C PHE A 164 19.66 -19.80 -3.46
N GLY A 165 20.50 -19.71 -4.49
CA GLY A 165 20.61 -20.69 -5.57
C GLY A 165 21.98 -21.36 -5.66
N LYS A 166 22.46 -21.96 -4.57
CA LYS A 166 23.43 -23.07 -4.55
C LYS A 166 23.27 -23.89 -3.28
#